data_AF-A0A6U2BPR1-F1
#
_entry.id   AF-A0A6U2BPR1-F1
#
_cell.length_a   1.000
_cell.length_b   1.000
_cell.length_c   1.000
_cell.angle_alpha   90.00
_cell.angle_beta   90.00
_cell.angle_gamma   90.00
#
_symmetry.space_group_name_H-M   'P 1'
#
loop_
_entity.id
_entity.type
_entity.pdbx_description
1 polymer ?
#
loop_
_entity_poly.entity_id
_entity_poly.type
_entity_poly.pdbx_seq_one_letter_code
_entity_poly.pdbx_strand_id
1 'polypeptide(L)'
;LHQTPKEAFPGHPVHPDGHDDWFPQIMADIMARTTVWCDVMSLGPPDGLFMDRFKEALKTIADNAAGKEKPVTVRMMFGNIVGMPVNCTGVLKELVADLPEDANLRLWVGAWRKGVSWNHAKIIAVDGKYLHTGGHNMWDGHYLKFDPVHDLSLEMEGRIAHDGHLFA
;
A
#
# COMPACT_ATOMS: atom_id res chain seq x y z
N LEU A 1 0.14 -16.53 8.43
CA LEU A 1 1.15 -17.57 8.78
C LEU A 1 1.18 -18.73 7.77
N HIS A 2 1.14 -18.47 6.45
CA HIS A 2 1.23 -19.50 5.40
C HIS A 2 2.47 -19.31 4.49
N GLN A 3 3.14 -18.16 4.56
CA GLN A 3 4.22 -17.80 3.62
C GLN A 3 5.53 -17.38 4.29
N THR A 4 5.64 -17.55 5.61
CA THR A 4 6.91 -17.37 6.35
C THR A 4 7.42 -18.75 6.74
N PRO A 5 8.73 -19.02 6.68
CA PRO A 5 9.29 -20.27 7.14
C PRO A 5 9.18 -20.36 8.67
N LYS A 6 8.01 -20.74 9.18
CA LYS A 6 7.84 -21.08 10.59
C LYS A 6 8.73 -22.30 10.84
N GLU A 7 9.75 -22.14 11.69
CA GLU A 7 10.75 -23.17 12.04
C GLU A 7 11.85 -23.47 11.00
N ALA A 8 12.13 -22.62 10.01
CA ALA A 8 13.25 -22.90 9.09
C ALA A 8 14.63 -22.90 9.75
N PHE A 9 14.78 -22.28 10.92
CA PHE A 9 16.02 -22.24 11.67
C PHE A 9 15.79 -22.64 13.13
N PRO A 10 15.65 -23.96 13.43
CA PRO A 10 15.49 -24.44 14.79
C PRO A 10 16.65 -23.95 15.68
N GLY A 11 16.33 -23.26 16.77
CA GLY A 11 17.31 -22.73 17.72
C GLY A 11 17.79 -21.30 17.47
N HIS A 12 17.30 -20.62 16.43
CA HIS A 12 17.53 -19.18 16.30
C HIS A 12 16.73 -18.39 17.36
N PRO A 13 17.36 -17.41 18.04
CA PRO A 13 16.65 -16.54 18.96
C PRO A 13 15.62 -15.72 18.17
N VAL A 14 14.39 -15.67 18.70
CA VAL A 14 13.33 -14.82 18.14
C VAL A 14 13.82 -13.38 18.17
N HIS A 15 13.92 -12.76 16.99
CA HIS A 15 14.24 -11.34 16.88
C HIS A 15 13.16 -10.50 17.58
N PRO A 16 13.51 -9.40 18.29
CA PRO A 16 12.55 -8.56 19.00
C PRO A 16 11.50 -7.94 18.05
N ASP A 17 10.43 -7.34 18.54
CA ASP A 17 9.49 -6.62 17.66
C ASP A 17 10.08 -5.28 17.17
N GLY A 18 9.63 -4.77 16.03
CA GLY A 18 9.90 -3.40 15.56
C GLY A 18 11.21 -3.17 14.79
N HIS A 19 11.70 -4.14 14.01
CA HIS A 19 12.95 -3.98 13.24
C HIS A 19 12.83 -2.97 12.11
N ASP A 20 11.71 -2.99 11.37
CA ASP A 20 11.52 -2.24 10.13
C ASP A 20 10.27 -1.34 10.14
N ASP A 21 9.82 -0.93 11.33
CA ASP A 21 8.64 -0.05 11.51
C ASP A 21 8.78 1.31 10.80
N TRP A 22 10.00 1.67 10.39
CA TRP A 22 10.28 2.83 9.55
C TRP A 22 9.77 2.65 8.11
N PHE A 23 9.69 1.42 7.58
CA PHE A 23 9.38 1.14 6.18
C PHE A 23 7.92 1.46 5.78
N PRO A 24 6.90 1.13 6.58
CA PRO A 24 5.53 1.60 6.35
C PRO A 24 5.43 3.13 6.19
N GLN A 25 6.19 3.87 6.99
CA GLN A 25 6.22 5.33 6.93
C GLN A 25 6.79 5.80 5.59
N ILE A 26 7.87 5.20 5.09
CA ILE A 26 8.44 5.55 3.79
C ILE A 26 7.43 5.37 2.65
N MET A 27 6.70 4.24 2.63
CA MET A 27 5.66 4.01 1.62
C MET A 27 4.52 5.05 1.71
N ALA A 28 4.09 5.36 2.93
CA ALA A 28 3.08 6.37 3.19
C ALA A 28 3.53 7.79 2.83
N ASP A 29 4.79 8.14 3.10
CA ASP A 29 5.37 9.45 2.78
C ASP A 29 5.39 9.71 1.27
N ILE A 30 5.66 8.68 0.46
CA ILE A 30 5.58 8.79 -1.00
C ILE A 30 4.14 9.04 -1.42
N MET A 31 3.20 8.22 -0.91
CA MET A 31 1.77 8.38 -1.18
C MET A 31 1.27 9.77 -0.77
N ALA A 32 1.69 10.29 0.39
CA ALA A 32 1.28 11.59 0.90
C ALA A 32 1.71 12.79 0.02
N ARG A 33 2.67 12.60 -0.89
CA ARG A 33 3.07 13.62 -1.88
C ARG A 33 2.00 13.90 -2.94
N THR A 34 0.89 13.13 -2.96
CA THR A 34 -0.15 13.25 -3.97
C THR A 34 -0.83 14.61 -3.95
N THR A 35 -0.83 15.28 -5.11
CA THR A 35 -1.48 16.58 -5.31
C THR A 35 -2.66 16.51 -6.28
N VAL A 36 -2.69 15.51 -7.17
CA VAL A 36 -3.73 15.31 -8.19
C VAL A 36 -4.20 13.85 -8.22
N TRP A 37 -3.26 12.90 -8.32
CA TRP A 37 -3.56 11.50 -8.54
C TRP A 37 -2.47 10.53 -8.06
N CYS A 38 -2.89 9.45 -7.41
CA CYS A 38 -2.03 8.35 -6.99
C CYS A 38 -2.64 6.98 -7.31
N ASP A 39 -1.79 6.05 -7.71
CA ASP A 39 -2.11 4.64 -7.88
C ASP A 39 -1.28 3.77 -6.96
N VAL A 40 -1.97 2.96 -6.18
CA VAL A 40 -1.39 1.96 -5.29
C VAL A 40 -1.78 0.59 -5.80
N MET A 41 -0.80 -0.27 -6.00
CA MET A 41 -1.01 -1.67 -6.36
C MET A 41 -0.25 -2.56 -5.40
N SER A 42 -0.88 -3.66 -4.97
CA SER A 42 -0.25 -4.68 -4.12
C SER A 42 -0.92 -6.03 -4.36
N LEU A 43 -0.34 -7.13 -3.85
CA LEU A 43 -1.05 -8.42 -3.85
C LEU A 43 -2.27 -8.37 -2.93
N GLY A 44 -2.10 -7.84 -1.72
CA GLY A 44 -3.16 -7.67 -0.73
C GLY A 44 -3.19 -6.25 -0.19
N PRO A 45 -4.31 -5.86 0.46
CA PRO A 45 -4.41 -4.56 1.14
C PRO A 45 -3.39 -4.43 2.27
N PRO A 46 -3.06 -3.19 2.69
CA PRO A 46 -2.25 -2.98 3.87
C PRO A 46 -2.96 -3.50 5.13
N ASP A 47 -2.20 -3.98 6.09
CA ASP A 47 -2.66 -4.32 7.45
C ASP A 47 -1.68 -3.75 8.51
N GLY A 48 -2.07 -3.84 9.78
CA GLY A 48 -1.26 -3.37 10.91
C GLY A 48 -0.70 -1.96 10.70
N LEU A 49 0.60 -1.80 10.94
CA LEU A 49 1.27 -0.50 10.82
C LEU A 49 1.23 0.05 9.39
N PHE A 50 1.21 -0.79 8.34
CA PHE A 50 1.03 -0.30 6.97
C PHE A 50 -0.33 0.36 6.78
N MET A 51 -1.39 -0.21 7.35
CA MET A 51 -2.73 0.39 7.28
C MET A 51 -2.74 1.74 8.00
N ASP A 52 -2.18 1.79 9.21
CA ASP A 52 -2.13 3.02 10.01
C ASP A 52 -1.40 4.15 9.26
N ARG A 53 -0.22 3.87 8.69
CA ARG A 53 0.53 4.87 7.91
C ARG A 53 -0.18 5.29 6.63
N PHE A 54 -0.88 4.37 5.96
CA PHE A 54 -1.65 4.72 4.77
C PHE A 54 -2.87 5.60 5.09
N LYS A 55 -3.51 5.40 6.25
CA LYS A 55 -4.58 6.29 6.76
C LYS A 55 -4.03 7.69 7.03
N GLU A 56 -2.86 7.80 7.66
CA GLU A 56 -2.16 9.08 7.87
C GLU A 56 -1.82 9.79 6.54
N ALA A 57 -1.37 9.04 5.54
CA ALA A 57 -1.11 9.59 4.20
C ALA A 57 -2.39 10.10 3.53
N LEU A 58 -3.48 9.33 3.58
CA LEU A 58 -4.79 9.74 3.04
C LEU A 58 -5.30 11.01 3.72
N LYS A 59 -5.14 11.14 5.04
CA LYS A 59 -5.47 12.35 5.78
C LYS A 59 -4.67 13.55 5.28
N THR A 60 -3.35 13.39 5.14
CA THR A 60 -2.48 14.43 4.58
C THR A 60 -2.92 14.86 3.17
N ILE A 61 -3.29 13.90 2.32
CA ILE A 61 -3.79 14.18 0.96
C ILE A 61 -5.12 14.95 1.02
N ALA A 62 -6.05 14.53 1.88
CA ALA A 62 -7.34 15.18 2.05
C ALA A 62 -7.19 16.62 2.57
N ASP A 63 -6.35 16.85 3.58
CA ASP A 63 -6.04 18.17 4.13
C ASP A 63 -5.44 19.08 3.04
N ASN A 64 -4.49 18.57 2.25
CA ASN A 64 -3.90 19.29 1.12
C ASN A 64 -4.87 19.53 -0.04
N ALA A 65 -5.97 18.78 -0.11
CA ALA A 65 -7.01 18.93 -1.13
C ALA A 65 -8.12 19.90 -0.71
N ALA A 66 -8.18 20.30 0.57
CA ALA A 66 -9.19 21.21 1.07
C ALA A 66 -9.23 22.52 0.26
N GLY A 67 -10.42 22.92 -0.17
CA GLY A 67 -10.64 24.13 -0.96
C GLY A 67 -10.23 24.06 -2.45
N LYS A 68 -9.67 22.94 -2.92
CA LYS A 68 -9.44 22.73 -4.37
C LYS A 68 -10.76 22.49 -5.10
N GLU A 69 -10.88 23.01 -6.33
CA GLU A 69 -12.07 22.81 -7.18
C GLU A 69 -12.31 21.33 -7.52
N LYS A 70 -11.23 20.56 -7.71
CA LYS A 70 -11.29 19.15 -8.06
C LYS A 70 -10.75 18.29 -6.92
N PRO A 71 -11.40 17.14 -6.62
CA PRO A 71 -10.88 16.21 -5.63
C PRO A 71 -9.59 15.56 -6.11
N VAL A 72 -8.69 15.26 -5.18
CA VAL A 72 -7.53 14.41 -5.43
C VAL A 72 -8.00 12.96 -5.59
N THR A 73 -7.48 12.23 -6.58
CA THR A 73 -7.89 10.85 -6.83
C THR A 73 -6.84 9.85 -6.34
N VAL A 74 -7.25 8.85 -5.57
CA VAL A 74 -6.40 7.73 -5.18
C VAL A 74 -7.06 6.44 -5.64
N ARG A 75 -6.35 5.58 -6.37
CA ARG A 75 -6.83 4.24 -6.75
C ARG A 75 -5.96 3.19 -6.08
N MET A 76 -6.61 2.21 -5.45
CA MET A 76 -5.95 1.06 -4.86
C MET A 76 -6.44 -0.22 -5.53
N MET A 77 -5.53 -1.01 -6.11
CA MET A 77 -5.85 -2.26 -6.81
C MET A 77 -5.09 -3.44 -6.22
N PHE A 78 -5.82 -4.47 -5.80
CA PHE A 78 -5.26 -5.67 -5.17
C PHE A 78 -5.44 -6.93 -6.02
N GLY A 79 -4.70 -7.99 -5.70
CA GLY A 79 -4.89 -9.31 -6.27
C GLY A 79 -6.11 -10.01 -5.65
N ASN A 80 -6.98 -10.59 -6.49
CA ASN A 80 -8.12 -11.38 -6.01
C ASN A 80 -7.78 -12.89 -6.06
N ILE A 81 -6.91 -13.36 -5.16
CA ILE A 81 -6.36 -14.72 -5.16
C ILE A 81 -7.47 -15.78 -5.04
N VAL A 82 -7.31 -16.91 -5.72
CA VAL A 82 -8.24 -18.05 -5.61
C VAL A 82 -8.29 -18.55 -4.15
N GLY A 83 -9.49 -18.58 -3.57
CA GLY A 83 -9.71 -18.98 -2.17
C GLY A 83 -9.42 -17.90 -1.13
N MET A 84 -8.91 -16.73 -1.53
CA MET A 84 -8.60 -15.62 -0.62
C MET A 84 -9.07 -14.27 -1.23
N PRO A 85 -10.39 -14.06 -1.36
CA PRO A 85 -10.91 -12.83 -1.95
C PRO A 85 -10.69 -11.61 -1.04
N VAL A 86 -10.43 -10.46 -1.64
CA VAL A 86 -10.27 -9.19 -0.92
C VAL A 86 -11.65 -8.57 -0.64
N ASN A 87 -11.90 -8.21 0.62
CA ASN A 87 -13.08 -7.43 1.00
C ASN A 87 -12.85 -5.93 0.75
N CYS A 88 -13.02 -5.49 -0.51
CA CYS A 88 -12.77 -4.10 -0.90
C CYS A 88 -13.62 -3.09 -0.09
N THR A 89 -14.86 -3.44 0.25
CA THR A 89 -15.73 -2.57 1.08
C THR A 89 -15.18 -2.40 2.49
N GLY A 90 -14.68 -3.48 3.10
CA GLY A 90 -14.05 -3.42 4.42
C GLY A 90 -12.77 -2.60 4.40
N VAL A 91 -11.92 -2.82 3.38
CA VAL A 91 -10.68 -2.05 3.20
C VAL A 91 -10.98 -0.57 2.99
N LEU A 92 -11.94 -0.23 2.13
CA LEU A 92 -12.36 1.16 1.92
C LEU A 92 -12.83 1.81 3.22
N LYS A 93 -13.70 1.12 3.98
CA LYS A 93 -14.20 1.62 5.27
C LYS A 93 -13.07 1.89 6.27
N GLU A 94 -12.09 1.00 6.35
CA GLU A 94 -10.95 1.16 7.25
C GLU A 94 -10.06 2.34 6.83
N LEU A 95 -9.74 2.45 5.54
CA LEU A 95 -8.89 3.51 5.00
C LEU A 95 -9.47 4.93 5.22
N VAL A 96 -10.79 5.05 5.23
CA VAL A 96 -11.48 6.35 5.40
C VAL A 96 -12.02 6.59 6.80
N ALA A 97 -11.79 5.68 7.75
CA ALA A 97 -12.41 5.72 9.08
C ALA A 97 -12.13 7.04 9.84
N ASP A 98 -10.97 7.64 9.59
CA ASP A 98 -10.50 8.87 10.26
C ASP A 98 -10.60 10.12 9.37
N LEU A 99 -11.21 10.02 8.18
CA LEU A 99 -11.41 11.14 7.26
C LEU A 99 -12.78 11.80 7.51
N PRO A 100 -12.88 13.14 7.35
CA PRO A 100 -14.18 13.80 7.39
C PRO A 100 -15.02 13.40 6.16
N GLU A 101 -16.35 13.37 6.31
CA GLU A 101 -17.28 12.94 5.24
C GLU A 101 -17.20 13.82 3.99
N ASP A 102 -16.79 15.09 4.14
CA ASP A 102 -16.63 16.07 3.07
C ASP A 102 -15.18 16.19 2.56
N ALA A 103 -14.30 15.26 2.94
CA ALA A 103 -12.94 15.21 2.43
C ALA A 103 -12.92 15.30 0.88
N ASN A 104 -12.14 16.24 0.34
CA ASN A 104 -12.03 16.48 -1.10
C ASN A 104 -11.13 15.43 -1.79
N LEU A 105 -11.46 14.17 -1.59
CA LEU A 105 -10.70 12.99 -1.95
C LEU A 105 -11.62 11.98 -2.62
N ARG A 106 -11.18 11.42 -3.75
CA ARG A 106 -11.85 10.32 -4.44
C ARG A 106 -11.01 9.06 -4.32
N LEU A 107 -11.39 8.18 -3.41
CA LEU A 107 -10.72 6.89 -3.18
C LEU A 107 -11.46 5.74 -3.88
N TRP A 108 -10.73 4.97 -4.69
CA TRP A 108 -11.20 3.73 -5.30
C TRP A 108 -10.46 2.54 -4.72
N VAL A 109 -11.18 1.48 -4.35
CA VAL A 109 -10.59 0.22 -3.89
C VAL A 109 -11.13 -0.92 -4.73
N GLY A 110 -10.24 -1.61 -5.44
CA GLY A 110 -10.56 -2.72 -6.33
C GLY A 110 -9.69 -3.94 -6.06
N ALA A 111 -10.16 -5.10 -6.52
CA ALA A 111 -9.37 -6.31 -6.58
C ALA A 111 -9.64 -7.04 -7.89
N TRP A 112 -8.59 -7.53 -8.55
CA TRP A 112 -8.68 -8.07 -9.90
C TRP A 112 -8.11 -9.49 -10.02
N ARG A 113 -8.78 -10.32 -10.85
CA ARG A 113 -8.35 -11.67 -11.26
C ARG A 113 -8.94 -12.04 -12.62
N LYS A 114 -8.17 -12.78 -13.41
CA LYS A 114 -8.61 -13.57 -14.58
C LYS A 114 -8.05 -14.99 -14.51
N GLY A 115 -8.90 -15.99 -14.25
CA GLY A 115 -8.46 -17.38 -14.08
C GLY A 115 -7.48 -17.54 -12.92
N VAL A 116 -6.28 -18.04 -13.19
CA VAL A 116 -5.17 -18.17 -12.22
C VAL A 116 -4.17 -17.01 -12.27
N SER A 117 -4.55 -15.90 -12.91
CA SER A 117 -3.77 -14.67 -12.97
C SER A 117 -4.49 -13.57 -12.19
N TRP A 118 -3.76 -12.82 -11.37
CA TRP A 118 -4.26 -11.72 -10.55
C TRP A 118 -3.19 -10.64 -10.44
N ASN A 119 -3.58 -9.46 -9.95
CA ASN A 119 -2.59 -8.42 -9.69
C ASN A 119 -1.60 -8.89 -8.61
N HIS A 120 -0.30 -8.79 -8.90
CA HIS A 120 0.79 -9.09 -7.98
C HIS A 120 1.87 -8.01 -8.01
N ALA A 121 1.62 -6.87 -8.67
CA ALA A 121 2.56 -5.76 -8.63
C ALA A 121 2.60 -5.13 -7.24
N LYS A 122 3.66 -4.35 -6.96
CA LYS A 122 3.78 -3.50 -5.79
C LYS A 122 4.23 -2.13 -6.27
N ILE A 123 3.29 -1.21 -6.43
CA ILE A 123 3.52 0.10 -7.05
C ILE A 123 2.84 1.17 -6.20
N ILE A 124 3.52 2.28 -5.95
CA ILE A 124 2.92 3.55 -5.55
C ILE A 124 3.39 4.58 -6.56
N ALA A 125 2.54 4.94 -7.52
CA ALA A 125 2.82 5.96 -8.53
C ALA A 125 2.07 7.24 -8.17
N VAL A 126 2.76 8.38 -8.13
CA VAL A 126 2.22 9.64 -7.64
C VAL A 126 2.47 10.75 -8.65
N ASP A 127 1.39 11.37 -9.13
CA ASP A 127 1.35 12.54 -10.01
C ASP A 127 2.24 12.43 -11.28
N GLY A 128 2.53 11.21 -11.74
CA GLY A 128 3.49 10.96 -12.83
C GLY A 128 4.92 11.42 -12.52
N LYS A 129 5.24 11.62 -11.23
CA LYS A 129 6.51 12.18 -10.77
C LYS A 129 7.28 11.26 -9.82
N TYR A 130 6.62 10.64 -8.84
CA TYR A 130 7.28 9.76 -7.87
C TYR A 130 6.79 8.32 -8.02
N LEU A 131 7.70 7.37 -7.84
CA LEU A 131 7.41 5.94 -7.95
C LEU A 131 8.10 5.17 -6.83
N HIS A 132 7.33 4.41 -6.06
CA HIS A 132 7.81 3.32 -5.22
C HIS A 132 7.48 1.99 -5.91
N THR A 133 8.44 1.07 -6.00
CA THR A 133 8.16 -0.29 -6.49
C THR A 133 9.18 -1.29 -5.95
N GLY A 134 8.83 -2.58 -5.92
CA GLY A 134 9.67 -3.63 -5.34
C GLY A 134 8.95 -4.96 -5.16
N GLY A 135 9.46 -5.79 -4.25
CA GLY A 135 8.83 -7.05 -3.85
C GLY A 135 7.88 -6.93 -2.64
N HIS A 136 8.06 -5.90 -1.81
CA HIS A 136 7.38 -5.76 -0.52
C HIS A 136 5.86 -5.67 -0.63
N ASN A 137 5.15 -6.68 -0.11
CA ASN A 137 3.72 -6.54 0.18
C ASN A 137 3.53 -5.70 1.45
N MET A 138 2.32 -5.17 1.62
CA MET A 138 1.95 -4.36 2.79
C MET A 138 1.44 -5.27 3.92
N TRP A 139 2.29 -6.20 4.38
CA TRP A 139 1.92 -7.23 5.37
C TRP A 139 2.76 -7.10 6.64
N ASP A 140 2.20 -6.44 7.65
CA ASP A 140 2.80 -6.16 8.95
C ASP A 140 3.41 -7.42 9.57
N GLY A 141 2.62 -8.49 9.68
CA GLY A 141 3.05 -9.74 10.30
C GLY A 141 4.19 -10.45 9.57
N HIS A 142 4.43 -10.18 8.29
CA HIS A 142 5.51 -10.81 7.52
C HIS A 142 6.78 -9.96 7.46
N TYR A 143 6.64 -8.63 7.46
CA TYR A 143 7.78 -7.72 7.26
C TYR A 143 8.24 -7.02 8.53
N LEU A 144 7.39 -6.87 9.55
CA LEU A 144 7.68 -6.04 10.73
C LEU A 144 7.80 -6.85 12.03
N LYS A 145 7.24 -8.06 12.04
CA LYS A 145 7.17 -8.93 13.22
C LYS A 145 8.29 -9.98 13.22
N PHE A 146 8.05 -11.13 13.84
CA PHE A 146 9.07 -12.17 14.05
C PHE A 146 9.60 -12.75 12.73
N ASP A 147 10.92 -12.90 12.65
CA ASP A 147 11.65 -13.44 11.50
C ASP A 147 11.23 -12.78 10.16
N PRO A 148 11.47 -11.46 10.01
CA PRO A 148 10.92 -10.68 8.92
C PRO A 148 11.46 -11.12 7.56
N VAL A 149 10.59 -11.08 6.55
CA VAL A 149 10.97 -11.36 5.16
C VAL A 149 11.98 -10.32 4.69
N HIS A 150 13.13 -10.79 4.20
CA HIS A 150 14.11 -9.94 3.53
C HIS A 150 13.70 -9.71 2.08
N ASP A 151 13.52 -8.45 1.70
CA ASP A 151 13.03 -8.05 0.38
C ASP A 151 13.60 -6.67 0.01
N LEU A 152 13.33 -6.20 -1.21
CA LEU A 152 13.86 -4.94 -1.71
C LEU A 152 12.76 -4.11 -2.40
N SER A 153 12.73 -2.83 -2.07
CA SER A 153 11.99 -1.81 -2.82
C SER A 153 12.90 -0.65 -3.16
N LEU A 154 12.51 0.13 -4.16
CA LEU A 154 13.24 1.29 -4.65
C LEU A 154 12.29 2.45 -4.90
N GLU A 155 12.82 3.65 -4.67
CA GLU A 155 12.17 4.92 -4.99
C GLU A 155 12.82 5.55 -6.20
N MET A 156 12.00 6.09 -7.09
CA MET A 156 12.45 6.78 -8.29
C MET A 156 11.64 8.06 -8.49
N GLU A 157 12.26 9.06 -9.10
CA GLU A 157 11.62 10.31 -9.49
C GLU A 157 11.81 10.56 -10.99
N GLY A 158 10.78 11.13 -11.62
CA GLY A 158 10.77 11.51 -13.02
C GLY A 158 9.75 10.72 -13.85
N ARG A 159 9.92 10.74 -15.18
CA ARG A 159 8.91 10.22 -16.13
C ARG A 159 8.63 8.72 -15.98
N ILE A 160 9.49 7.96 -15.30
CA ILE A 160 9.25 6.55 -14.99
C ILE A 160 7.98 6.32 -14.16
N ALA A 161 7.58 7.29 -13.33
CA ALA A 161 6.33 7.22 -12.58
C ALA A 161 5.09 7.23 -13.50
N HIS A 162 5.21 7.81 -14.69
CA HIS A 162 4.15 7.79 -15.70
C HIS A 162 3.91 6.36 -16.22
N ASP A 163 4.94 5.54 -16.34
CA ASP A 163 4.80 4.13 -16.74
C ASP A 163 4.18 3.30 -15.63
N GLY A 164 4.46 3.62 -14.36
CA GLY A 164 3.79 3.02 -13.20
C GLY A 164 2.28 3.25 -13.22
N HIS A 165 1.86 4.46 -13.61
CA HIS A 165 0.46 4.80 -13.81
C HIS A 165 -0.17 4.12 -15.04
N LEU A 166 0.54 4.02 -16.17
CA LEU A 166 0.04 3.33 -17.37
C LEU A 166 -0.17 1.83 -17.12
N PHE A 167 0.58 1.26 -16.19
CA PHE A 167 0.40 -0.12 -15.74
C PHE A 167 -0.87 -0.32 -14.88
N ALA A 168 -1.30 0.71 -14.14
CA ALA A 168 -2.35 0.65 -13.11
C ALA A 168 -3.77 0.96 -13.60
#